data_AF-E2AIG9-F1
#
_entry.id   AF-E2AIG9-F1
#
_cell.length_a   1.000
_cell.length_b   1.000
_cell.length_c   1.000
_cell.angle_alpha   90.00
_cell.angle_beta   90.00
_cell.angle_gamma   90.00
#
_symmetry.space_group_name_H-M   'P 1'
#
loop_
_entity.id
_entity.type
_entity.pdbx_description
1 polymer ?
#
loop_
_entity_poly.entity_id
_entity_poly.type
_entity_poly.pdbx_seq_one_letter_code
_entity_poly.pdbx_strand_id
1 'polypeptide(L)'
;MSVEPIIGRCLLMCPEKERRMREREGLLHKYEIDEKTRYMKKRKADPAKTIKCFSRSAAGQDMTDPYSLRPPHVLLSTIRYLFTEIITKTDLNWTLIYDFVFDRLRSVRQDAVIQRIDITSNILLLEPIVRFHIYAAQRYKLISMCCTYMFSKILSTNPF
;
A
#
# COMPACT_ATOMS: atom_id res chain seq x y z
N MET A 1 20.73 23.65 -11.09
CA MET A 1 20.48 23.46 -9.65
C MET A 1 20.23 21.98 -9.42
N SER A 2 21.13 21.28 -8.74
CA SER A 2 20.91 19.90 -8.31
C SER A 2 19.82 19.90 -7.25
N VAL A 3 18.66 19.34 -7.58
CA VAL A 3 17.57 19.13 -6.62
C VAL A 3 18.06 18.07 -5.64
N GLU A 4 18.14 18.41 -4.34
CA GLU A 4 18.48 17.42 -3.32
C GLU A 4 17.48 16.26 -3.33
N PRO A 5 17.95 15.00 -3.25
CA PRO A 5 17.05 13.86 -3.23
C PRO A 5 16.21 13.87 -1.96
N ILE A 6 14.90 13.69 -2.10
CA ILE A 6 14.00 13.53 -0.96
C ILE A 6 14.25 12.13 -0.39
N ILE A 7 14.65 12.05 0.89
CA ILE A 7 14.91 10.80 1.58
C ILE A 7 13.83 10.59 2.65
N GLY A 8 13.07 9.51 2.52
CA GLY A 8 12.07 9.10 3.49
C GLY A 8 12.68 8.68 4.83
N ARG A 9 12.02 9.06 5.92
CA ARG A 9 12.42 8.81 7.32
C ARG A 9 11.42 7.95 8.08
N CYS A 10 10.32 7.53 7.45
CA CYS A 10 9.35 6.62 8.07
C CYS A 10 9.89 5.18 8.10
N LEU A 11 10.36 4.73 9.27
CA LEU A 11 10.88 3.37 9.47
C LEU A 11 9.78 2.31 9.70
N LEU A 12 8.52 2.72 9.65
CA LEU A 12 7.35 1.83 9.76
C LEU A 12 6.66 1.66 8.39
N MET A 13 5.85 0.60 8.25
CA MET A 13 5.06 0.39 7.04
C MET A 13 3.96 1.46 6.83
N CYS A 14 3.63 2.23 7.87
CA CYS A 14 2.72 3.38 7.83
C CYS A 14 3.26 4.52 8.72
N PRO A 15 3.27 5.77 8.23
CA PRO A 15 3.60 6.93 9.05
C PRO A 15 2.70 7.09 10.28
N GLU A 16 3.28 7.51 11.40
CA GLU A 16 2.57 7.68 12.67
C GLU A 16 1.36 8.62 12.54
N LYS A 17 1.52 9.72 11.80
CA LYS A 17 0.48 10.73 11.57
C LYS A 17 -0.74 10.11 10.87
N GLU A 18 -0.50 9.34 9.81
CA GLU A 18 -1.56 8.64 9.09
C GLU A 18 -2.22 7.57 9.97
N ARG A 19 -1.42 6.76 10.67
CA ARG A 19 -1.95 5.71 11.55
C ARG A 19 -2.89 6.29 12.62
N ARG A 20 -2.49 7.37 13.29
CA ARG A 20 -3.29 8.05 14.33
C ARG A 20 -4.55 8.69 13.75
N MET A 21 -4.46 9.28 12.56
CA MET A 21 -5.62 9.84 11.87
C MET A 21 -6.64 8.73 11.57
N ARG A 22 -6.21 7.64 10.94
CA ARG A 22 -7.12 6.54 10.57
C ARG A 22 -7.70 5.82 11.79
N GLU A 23 -6.94 5.72 12.89
CA GLU A 23 -7.47 5.21 14.16
C GLU A 23 -8.58 6.12 14.71
N ARG A 24 -8.35 7.44 14.72
CA ARG A 24 -9.33 8.43 15.21
C ARG A 24 -10.61 8.45 14.38
N GLU A 25 -10.48 8.36 13.07
CA GLU A 25 -11.58 8.45 12.11
C GLU A 25 -12.26 7.09 11.85
N GLY A 26 -11.75 5.99 12.42
CA GLY A 26 -12.31 4.65 12.22
C GLY A 26 -12.08 4.08 10.82
N LEU A 27 -11.05 4.56 10.12
CA LEU A 27 -10.71 4.19 8.74
C LEU A 27 -9.75 3.00 8.64
N LEU A 28 -9.51 2.29 9.75
CA LEU A 28 -8.62 1.12 9.77
C LEU A 28 -9.22 -0.04 9.00
N HIS A 29 -8.45 -0.62 8.09
CA HIS A 29 -8.81 -1.88 7.46
C HIS A 29 -8.72 -3.02 8.48
N LYS A 30 -9.51 -4.08 8.31
CA LYS A 30 -9.52 -5.22 9.25
C LYS A 30 -8.16 -5.91 9.43
N TYR A 31 -7.27 -5.78 8.45
CA TYR A 31 -5.90 -6.32 8.51
C TYR A 31 -4.93 -5.46 9.31
N GLU A 32 -5.35 -4.25 9.70
CA GLU A 32 -4.51 -3.26 10.37
C GLU A 32 -4.91 -3.10 11.85
N ILE A 33 -5.97 -3.77 12.28
CA ILE A 33 -6.52 -3.69 13.64
C ILE A 33 -5.72 -4.60 14.57
N ASP A 34 -5.43 -4.11 15.77
CA ASP A 34 -4.96 -4.94 16.88
C ASP A 34 -6.06 -5.92 17.29
N GLU A 35 -5.73 -7.22 17.24
CA GLU A 35 -6.66 -8.32 17.52
C GLU A 35 -7.32 -8.17 18.90
N LYS A 36 -6.58 -7.64 19.89
CA LYS A 36 -7.09 -7.40 21.25
C LYS A 36 -8.24 -6.40 21.29
N THR A 37 -8.33 -5.53 20.28
CA THR A 37 -9.31 -4.44 20.19
C THR A 37 -10.34 -4.66 19.09
N ARG A 38 -10.31 -5.81 18.41
CA ARG A 38 -11.15 -6.12 17.25
C ARG A 38 -12.66 -5.99 17.53
N TYR A 39 -13.08 -6.40 18.72
CA TYR A 39 -14.47 -6.37 19.16
C TYR A 39 -14.84 -5.11 19.97
N MET A 40 -13.89 -4.19 20.16
CA MET A 40 -14.15 -2.95 20.88
C MET A 40 -14.81 -1.92 19.96
N LYS A 41 -15.64 -1.04 20.54
CA LYS A 41 -16.26 0.09 19.84
C LYS A 41 -15.20 1.02 19.21
N LYS A 42 -14.05 1.18 19.88
CA LYS A 42 -12.88 1.92 19.38
C LYS A 42 -11.76 0.93 19.08
N ARG A 43 -11.62 0.58 17.80
CA ARG A 43 -10.54 -0.27 17.30
C ARG A 43 -9.21 0.48 17.35
N LYS A 44 -8.14 -0.22 17.69
CA LYS A 44 -6.78 0.33 17.70
C LYS A 44 -5.99 -0.18 16.51
N ALA A 45 -5.14 0.69 15.98
CA ALA A 45 -4.23 0.33 14.91
C ALA A 45 -3.06 -0.47 15.51
N ASP A 46 -2.74 -1.61 14.89
CA ASP A 46 -1.51 -2.33 15.19
C ASP A 46 -0.35 -1.71 14.40
N PRO A 47 0.65 -1.10 15.05
CA PRO A 47 1.81 -0.51 14.38
C PRO A 47 2.53 -1.47 13.43
N ALA A 48 2.54 -2.77 13.74
CA ALA A 48 3.23 -3.79 12.97
C ALA A 48 2.41 -4.29 11.76
N LYS A 49 1.11 -4.01 11.71
CA LYS A 49 0.23 -4.44 10.60
C LYS A 49 -0.25 -3.30 9.72
N THR A 50 -0.16 -2.06 10.21
CA THR A 50 -0.69 -0.90 9.53
C THR A 50 0.20 -0.49 8.36
N ILE A 51 -0.39 -0.32 7.17
CA ILE A 51 0.34 0.05 5.95
C ILE A 51 -0.22 1.35 5.39
N LYS A 52 0.68 2.25 4.96
CA LYS A 52 0.35 3.53 4.32
C LYS A 52 -0.65 3.33 3.17
N CYS A 53 -1.75 4.07 3.17
CA CYS A 53 -2.71 4.12 2.08
C CYS A 53 -2.11 4.85 0.87
N PHE A 54 -2.62 4.56 -0.33
CA PHE A 54 -2.33 5.42 -1.48
C PHE A 54 -3.03 6.76 -1.29
N SER A 55 -2.34 7.86 -1.58
CA SER A 55 -2.91 9.20 -1.50
C SER A 55 -2.98 9.86 -2.87
N ARG A 56 -4.11 10.49 -3.20
CA ARG A 56 -4.24 11.25 -4.43
C ARG A 56 -3.63 12.64 -4.21
N SER A 57 -2.92 13.16 -5.20
CA SER A 57 -2.44 14.54 -5.15
C SER A 57 -3.65 15.48 -5.04
N ALA A 58 -3.80 16.11 -3.88
CA ALA A 58 -4.82 17.12 -3.59
C ALA A 58 -4.13 18.46 -3.31
N ALA A 59 -4.81 19.57 -3.61
CA ALA A 59 -4.27 20.90 -3.34
C ALA A 59 -3.93 21.06 -1.84
N GLY A 60 -2.72 21.53 -1.55
CA GLY A 60 -2.25 21.73 -0.17
C GLY A 60 -1.69 20.48 0.54
N GLN A 61 -1.69 19.31 -0.12
CA GLN A 61 -1.07 18.12 0.44
C GLN A 61 0.43 18.07 0.13
N ASP A 62 1.25 18.18 1.17
CA ASP A 62 2.69 17.97 1.04
C ASP A 62 3.00 16.46 0.95
N MET A 63 3.23 15.99 -0.27
CA MET A 63 3.62 14.61 -0.56
C MET A 63 5.13 14.38 -0.37
N THR A 64 5.90 15.45 -0.15
CA THR A 64 7.36 15.41 -0.06
C THR A 64 7.90 15.37 1.37
N ASP A 65 7.02 15.43 2.38
CA ASP A 65 7.39 15.30 3.80
C ASP A 65 8.21 14.02 4.06
N PRO A 66 9.48 14.13 4.45
CA PRO A 66 10.33 12.99 4.74
C PRO A 66 9.75 12.03 5.78
N TYR A 67 9.02 12.53 6.79
CA TYR A 67 8.44 11.68 7.84
C TYR A 67 7.20 10.92 7.37
N SER A 68 6.63 11.31 6.24
CA SER A 68 5.52 10.63 5.58
C SER A 68 5.98 9.64 4.50
N LEU A 69 7.27 9.62 4.15
CA LEU A 69 7.85 8.75 3.12
C LEU A 69 8.65 7.61 3.74
N ARG A 70 8.48 6.39 3.20
CA ARG A 70 9.21 5.19 3.62
C ARG A 70 10.47 5.01 2.77
N PRO A 71 11.67 4.82 3.36
CA PRO A 71 12.89 4.59 2.59
C PRO A 71 12.85 3.20 1.89
N PRO A 72 13.71 2.97 0.87
CA PRO A 72 13.66 1.77 0.02
C PRO A 72 13.60 0.43 0.76
N HIS A 73 14.38 0.26 1.83
CA HIS A 73 14.40 -0.98 2.60
C HIS A 73 13.04 -1.26 3.31
N VAL A 74 12.32 -0.22 3.73
CA VAL A 74 10.97 -0.33 4.30
C VAL A 74 9.94 -0.60 3.21
N LEU A 75 10.11 -0.03 2.01
CA LEU A 75 9.25 -0.36 0.86
C LEU A 75 9.32 -1.85 0.53
N LEU A 76 10.54 -2.41 0.48
CA LEU A 76 10.77 -3.84 0.24
C LEU A 76 10.19 -4.72 1.35
N SER A 77 10.39 -4.35 2.62
CA SER A 77 9.82 -5.10 3.74
C SER A 77 8.28 -5.06 3.73
N THR A 78 7.69 -3.92 3.32
CA THR A 78 6.24 -3.76 3.19
C THR A 78 5.69 -4.69 2.10
N ILE A 79 6.33 -4.76 0.93
CA ILE A 79 5.94 -5.71 -0.12
C ILE A 79 6.04 -7.14 0.40
N ARG A 80 7.15 -7.50 1.05
CA ARG A 80 7.32 -8.84 1.63
C ARG A 80 6.18 -9.17 2.59
N TYR A 81 5.85 -8.28 3.52
CA TYR A 81 4.74 -8.46 4.45
C TYR A 81 3.39 -8.66 3.74
N LEU A 82 3.09 -7.84 2.73
CA LEU A 82 1.86 -8.00 1.94
C LEU A 82 1.77 -9.40 1.32
N PHE A 83 2.88 -9.93 0.82
CA PHE A 83 2.89 -11.21 0.11
C PHE A 83 2.91 -12.41 1.04
N THR A 84 3.62 -12.33 2.18
CA THR A 84 3.73 -13.46 3.11
C THR A 84 2.60 -13.51 4.13
N GLU A 85 2.07 -12.36 4.53
CA GLU A 85 1.07 -12.27 5.60
C GLU A 85 -0.34 -11.98 5.09
N ILE A 86 -0.51 -11.25 3.98
CA ILE A 86 -1.86 -10.83 3.53
C ILE A 86 -2.38 -11.70 2.40
N ILE A 87 -1.59 -11.91 1.34
CA ILE A 87 -2.02 -12.70 0.17
C ILE A 87 -2.23 -14.18 0.50
N THR A 88 -1.44 -14.73 1.43
CA THR A 88 -1.49 -16.13 1.88
C THR A 88 -2.69 -16.45 2.77
N LYS A 89 -3.42 -15.44 3.26
CA LYS A 89 -4.61 -15.68 4.10
C LYS A 89 -5.69 -16.39 3.28
N THR A 90 -6.00 -17.62 3.69
CA THR A 90 -6.99 -18.51 3.06
C THR A 90 -8.43 -18.12 3.38
N ASP A 91 -8.63 -17.27 4.38
CA ASP A 91 -9.90 -17.23 5.11
C ASP A 91 -10.92 -16.26 4.51
N LEU A 92 -10.63 -15.62 3.37
CA LEU A 92 -11.28 -14.36 3.00
C LEU A 92 -11.64 -14.20 1.53
N ASN A 93 -12.69 -13.40 1.32
CA ASN A 93 -13.10 -12.86 0.04
C ASN A 93 -11.90 -12.25 -0.70
N TRP A 94 -11.53 -12.88 -1.83
CA TRP A 94 -10.39 -12.48 -2.65
C TRP A 94 -10.45 -11.01 -3.08
N THR A 95 -11.64 -10.48 -3.35
CA THR A 95 -11.82 -9.08 -3.75
C THR A 95 -11.33 -8.12 -2.68
N LEU A 96 -11.57 -8.44 -1.41
CA LEU A 96 -11.15 -7.60 -0.29
C LEU A 96 -9.63 -7.67 -0.07
N ILE A 97 -9.01 -8.84 -0.27
CA ILE A 97 -7.55 -8.97 -0.26
C ILE A 97 -6.97 -8.14 -1.40
N TYR A 98 -7.49 -8.30 -2.60
CA TYR A 98 -7.01 -7.57 -3.78
C TYR A 98 -7.12 -6.07 -3.60
N ASP A 99 -8.28 -5.54 -3.19
CA ASP A 99 -8.47 -4.10 -3.04
C ASP A 99 -7.51 -3.50 -2.00
N PHE A 100 -7.31 -4.20 -0.88
CA PHE A 100 -6.34 -3.79 0.13
C PHE A 100 -4.91 -3.80 -0.41
N VAL A 101 -4.46 -4.94 -0.95
CA VAL A 101 -3.08 -5.09 -1.45
C VAL A 101 -2.81 -4.12 -2.61
N PHE A 102 -3.76 -3.97 -3.54
CA PHE A 102 -3.67 -3.06 -4.67
C PHE A 102 -3.43 -1.61 -4.22
N ASP A 103 -4.23 -1.12 -3.25
CA ASP A 103 -4.05 0.22 -2.70
C ASP A 103 -2.67 0.39 -2.03
N ARG A 104 -2.27 -0.57 -1.19
CA ARG A 104 -0.99 -0.50 -0.47
C ARG A 104 0.22 -0.59 -1.40
N LEU A 105 0.17 -1.38 -2.47
CA LEU A 105 1.22 -1.43 -3.49
C LEU A 105 1.32 -0.13 -4.30
N ARG A 106 0.19 0.54 -4.55
CA ARG A 106 0.22 1.89 -5.16
C ARG A 106 0.87 2.91 -4.24
N SER A 107 0.61 2.85 -2.93
CA SER A 107 1.30 3.68 -1.93
C SER A 107 2.81 3.44 -1.93
N VAL A 108 3.25 2.17 -2.00
CA VAL A 108 4.67 1.81 -2.09
C VAL A 108 5.33 2.41 -3.34
N ARG A 109 4.68 2.26 -4.51
CA ARG A 109 5.17 2.85 -5.77
C ARG A 109 5.20 4.37 -5.71
N GLN A 110 4.20 4.99 -5.09
CA GLN A 110 4.16 6.44 -4.92
C GLN A 110 5.35 6.95 -4.10
N ASP A 111 5.69 6.30 -2.99
CA ASP A 111 6.87 6.65 -2.19
C ASP A 111 8.18 6.48 -2.99
N ALA A 112 8.29 5.44 -3.81
CA ALA A 112 9.45 5.21 -4.67
C ALA A 112 9.62 6.31 -5.73
N VAL A 113 8.52 6.73 -6.36
CA VAL A 113 8.50 7.80 -7.38
C VAL A 113 8.87 9.15 -6.77
N ILE A 114 8.30 9.51 -5.62
CA ILE A 114 8.56 10.79 -4.94
C ILE A 114 10.04 10.90 -4.55
N GLN A 115 10.61 9.82 -4.01
CA GLN A 115 12.01 9.78 -3.58
C GLN A 115 13.00 9.59 -4.73
N ARG A 116 12.53 9.30 -5.95
CA ARG A 116 13.38 9.01 -7.13
C ARG A 116 14.46 7.97 -6.82
N ILE A 117 14.05 6.86 -6.20
CA ILE A 117 14.97 5.81 -5.78
C ILE A 117 15.75 5.24 -6.98
N ASP A 118 16.89 4.61 -6.72
CA ASP A 118 17.74 4.08 -7.78
C ASP A 118 17.06 2.98 -8.61
N ILE A 119 17.61 2.71 -9.79
CA ILE A 119 17.05 1.77 -10.76
C ILE A 119 17.01 0.34 -10.18
N THR A 120 18.04 -0.08 -9.45
CA THR A 120 18.12 -1.42 -8.87
C THR A 120 17.02 -1.63 -7.82
N SER A 121 16.85 -0.67 -6.91
CA SER A 121 15.76 -0.68 -5.93
C SER A 121 14.39 -0.68 -6.60
N ASN A 122 14.20 0.11 -7.67
CA ASN A 122 12.94 0.12 -8.43
C ASN A 122 12.62 -1.26 -9.04
N ILE A 123 13.59 -1.92 -9.65
CA ILE A 123 13.38 -3.25 -10.24
C ILE A 123 12.95 -4.25 -9.17
N LEU A 124 13.62 -4.26 -8.02
CA LEU A 124 13.31 -5.14 -6.89
C LEU A 124 11.90 -4.90 -6.32
N LEU A 125 11.40 -3.66 -6.35
CA LEU A 125 10.02 -3.35 -5.95
C LEU A 125 9.01 -3.76 -7.03
N LEU A 126 9.30 -3.48 -8.31
CA LEU A 126 8.34 -3.66 -9.40
C LEU A 126 8.12 -5.13 -9.78
N GLU A 127 9.17 -5.96 -9.74
CA GLU A 127 9.07 -7.39 -10.08
C GLU A 127 7.96 -8.13 -9.30
N PRO A 128 7.91 -8.10 -7.95
CA PRO A 128 6.83 -8.74 -7.21
C PRO A 128 5.47 -8.09 -7.46
N ILE A 129 5.41 -6.75 -7.62
CA ILE A 129 4.15 -6.03 -7.88
C ILE A 129 3.53 -6.48 -9.21
N VAL A 130 4.33 -6.57 -10.26
CA VAL A 130 3.88 -7.05 -11.57
C VAL A 130 3.39 -8.50 -11.48
N ARG A 131 4.13 -9.37 -10.78
CA ARG A 131 3.68 -10.76 -10.52
C ARG A 131 2.32 -10.82 -9.82
N PHE A 132 2.11 -9.97 -8.81
CA PHE A 132 0.80 -9.88 -8.14
C PHE A 132 -0.30 -9.45 -9.09
N HIS A 133 -0.09 -8.44 -9.94
CA HIS A 133 -1.10 -8.01 -10.90
C HIS A 133 -1.45 -9.09 -11.92
N ILE A 134 -0.45 -9.83 -12.43
CA ILE A 134 -0.67 -10.96 -13.35
C ILE A 134 -1.46 -12.07 -12.64
N TYR A 135 -1.05 -12.46 -11.43
CA TYR A 135 -1.73 -13.48 -10.64
C TYR A 135 -3.17 -13.10 -10.33
N ALA A 136 -3.39 -11.87 -9.84
CA ALA A 136 -4.71 -11.35 -9.56
C ALA A 136 -5.57 -11.36 -10.81
N ALA A 137 -5.01 -10.97 -11.96
CA ALA A 137 -5.73 -10.95 -13.22
C ALA A 137 -6.20 -12.36 -13.65
N GLN A 138 -5.34 -13.37 -13.50
CA GLN A 138 -5.70 -14.76 -13.76
C GLN A 138 -6.75 -15.26 -12.77
N ARG A 139 -6.57 -14.99 -11.48
CA ARG A 139 -7.49 -15.42 -10.42
C ARG A 139 -8.89 -14.82 -10.57
N TYR A 140 -9.01 -13.56 -10.97
CA TYR A 140 -10.30 -12.93 -11.26
C TYR A 140 -10.99 -13.55 -12.48
N LYS A 141 -10.25 -13.88 -13.54
CA LYS A 141 -10.81 -14.59 -14.71
C LYS A 141 -11.39 -15.95 -14.31
N LEU A 142 -10.77 -16.64 -13.35
CA LEU A 142 -11.22 -17.93 -12.82
C LEU A 142 -12.46 -17.82 -11.88
N ILE A 143 -12.80 -16.63 -11.39
CA ILE A 143 -13.95 -16.40 -10.47
C ILE A 143 -15.22 -15.89 -11.23
N SER A 144 -15.16 -15.75 -12.55
CA SER A 144 -16.24 -15.40 -13.51
C SER A 144 -16.54 -13.91 -13.76
N MET A 145 -16.70 -13.59 -15.06
CA MET A 145 -17.26 -12.40 -15.73
C MET A 145 -17.35 -11.07 -14.96
N CYS A 146 -16.22 -10.40 -14.74
CA CYS A 146 -16.21 -8.94 -14.57
C CYS A 146 -14.89 -8.34 -15.08
N CYS A 147 -14.67 -8.44 -16.40
CA CYS A 147 -13.48 -7.87 -17.06
C CYS A 147 -13.43 -6.33 -16.90
N THR A 148 -14.58 -5.68 -16.75
CA THR A 148 -14.72 -4.22 -16.67
C THR A 148 -14.12 -3.60 -15.40
N TYR A 149 -14.13 -4.29 -14.26
CA TYR A 149 -13.68 -3.71 -12.97
C TYR A 149 -12.16 -3.66 -12.85
N MET A 150 -11.47 -4.68 -13.37
CA MET A 150 -10.00 -4.73 -13.32
C MET A 150 -9.36 -3.81 -14.37
N PHE A 151 -9.89 -3.82 -15.60
CA PHE A 151 -9.42 -2.91 -16.64
C PHE A 151 -9.71 -1.45 -16.29
N SER A 152 -10.84 -1.12 -15.65
CA SER A 152 -11.07 0.27 -15.20
C SER A 152 -10.12 0.68 -14.06
N LYS A 153 -9.79 -0.19 -13.10
CA LYS A 153 -8.81 0.14 -12.04
C LYS A 153 -7.36 0.17 -12.53
N ILE A 154 -7.00 -0.66 -13.50
CA ILE A 154 -5.65 -0.65 -14.12
C ILE A 154 -5.52 0.54 -15.08
N LEU A 155 -6.49 0.79 -15.95
CA LEU A 155 -6.44 1.84 -16.98
C LEU A 155 -6.84 3.25 -16.47
N SER A 156 -7.64 3.40 -15.40
CA SER A 156 -7.95 4.73 -14.82
C SER A 156 -6.82 5.33 -13.98
N THR A 157 -5.62 4.74 -14.03
CA THR A 157 -4.48 5.15 -13.19
C THR A 157 -3.22 5.54 -13.97
N ASN A 158 -3.36 5.89 -15.26
CA ASN A 158 -2.42 6.77 -15.94
C ASN A 158 -3.16 8.07 -16.28
N PRO A 159 -2.80 9.16 -15.61
CA PRO A 159 -1.76 10.00 -16.21
C PRO A 159 -0.58 10.20 -15.25
N PHE A 160 0.61 10.20 -15.85
CA PHE A 160 1.95 10.35 -15.26
C PHE A 160 2.61 9.06 -14.77
#